data_AF-A0A1Y2T564-F1
#
_entry.id   AF-A0A1Y2T564-F1
#
_cell.length_a   1.000
_cell.length_b   1.000
_cell.length_c   1.000
_cell.angle_alpha   90.00
_cell.angle_beta   90.00
_cell.angle_gamma   90.00
#
_symmetry.space_group_name_H-M   'P 1'
#
loop_
_entity.id
_entity.type
_entity.pdbx_description
1 polymer ?
#
loop_
_entity_poly.entity_id
_entity_poly.type
_entity_poly.pdbx_seq_one_letter_code
_entity_poly.pdbx_strand_id
1 'polypeptide(L)' 'MDRLKWEVAEQAGLTEQIVQHGWPQMSSRACGHIGGRIGGRMVKVMLKYAEQALAEGSATLK' A
#
# COMPACT_ATOMS: atom_id res chain seq x y z
N MET A 1 -8.28 1.35 -5.29
CA MET A 1 -6.80 1.32 -5.30
C MET A 1 -6.19 2.68 -5.62
N ASP A 2 -6.83 3.52 -6.44
CA ASP A 2 -6.21 4.77 -6.90
C ASP A 2 -5.90 5.78 -5.80
N ARG A 3 -6.77 5.93 -4.79
CA ARG A 3 -6.51 6.82 -3.65
C ARG A 3 -5.18 6.51 -2.95
N LEU A 4 -4.88 5.23 -2.76
CA LEU A 4 -3.65 4.79 -2.09
C LEU A 4 -2.42 5.05 -2.97
N LYS A 5 -2.55 4.89 -4.30
CA LYS A 5 -1.48 5.23 -5.24
C LYS A 5 -1.12 6.72 -5.15
N TRP A 6 -2.12 7.59 -5.07
CA TRP A 6 -1.92 9.03 -4.93
C TRP A 6 -1.35 9.43 -3.57
N GLU A 7 -1.83 8.84 -2.47
CA GLU A 7 -1.27 9.06 -1.13
C GLU A 7 0.23 8.66 -1.07
N VAL A 8 0.57 7.52 -1.65
CA VAL A 8 1.97 7.05 -1.68
C VAL A 8 2.83 7.88 -2.64
N ALA A 9 2.27 8.34 -3.76
CA ALA A 9 2.95 9.24 -4.69
C ALA A 9 3.26 10.60 -4.05
N GLU A 10 2.33 11.15 -3.26
CA GLU A 10 2.51 12.37 -2.49
C GLU A 10 3.63 12.22 -1.47
N GLN A 11 3.61 11.14 -0.69
CA GLN A 11 4.68 10.80 0.26
C GLN A 11 6.02 10.47 -0.41
N ALA A 12 6.04 10.22 -1.71
CA ALA A 12 7.24 9.98 -2.49
C ALA A 12 7.72 11.24 -3.24
N GLY A 13 6.96 12.35 -3.20
CA GLY A 13 7.28 13.57 -3.95
C GLY A 13 7.14 13.42 -5.47
N LEU A 14 6.35 12.45 -5.94
CA LEU A 14 6.22 12.12 -7.37
C LEU A 14 4.90 12.62 -7.99
N THR A 15 4.02 13.23 -7.19
CA THR A 15 2.68 13.65 -7.62
C THR A 15 2.72 14.55 -8.85
N GLU A 16 3.56 15.58 -8.87
CA GLU A 16 3.64 16.53 -9.99
C GLU A 16 4.05 15.82 -11.29
N GLN A 17 5.07 14.96 -11.22
CA GLN A 17 5.55 14.20 -12.38
C GLN A 17 4.47 13.26 -12.94
N ILE A 18 3.70 12.61 -12.05
CA ILE A 18 2.60 11.72 -12.44
C ILE A 18 1.45 12.51 -13.06
N VAL A 19 1.14 13.69 -12.55
CA VAL A 19 0.09 14.57 -13.12
C VAL A 19 0.49 15.08 -14.50
N GLN A 20 1.75 15.47 -14.69
CA GLN A 20 2.25 16.03 -15.95
C GLN A 20 2.42 14.97 -17.05
N HIS A 21 2.96 13.80 -16.70
CA HIS A 21 3.36 12.80 -17.70
C HIS A 21 2.49 11.55 -17.70
N GLY A 22 1.75 11.29 -16.62
CA GLY A 22 1.00 10.05 -16.44
C GLY A 22 1.84 8.91 -15.86
N TRP A 23 1.15 7.95 -15.25
CA TRP A 23 1.75 6.74 -14.69
C TRP A 23 2.59 5.91 -15.68
N PRO A 24 2.20 5.73 -16.96
CA PRO A 24 2.99 4.91 -17.89
C PRO A 24 4.35 5.51 -18.24
N GLN A 25 4.52 6.82 -18.04
CA GLN A 25 5.75 7.56 -18.34
C GLN A 25 6.69 7.64 -17.12
N MET A 26 6.27 7.10 -15.97
CA MET A 26 7.10 7.02 -14.78
C MET A 26 8.20 5.96 -14.93
N SER A 27 9.37 6.23 -14.35
CA SER A 27 10.45 5.23 -14.32
C SER A 27 10.03 3.96 -13.57
N SER A 28 10.52 2.80 -14.00
CA SER A 28 10.26 1.52 -13.31
C SER A 28 10.68 1.56 -11.84
N ARG A 29 11.74 2.31 -11.50
CA ARG A 29 12.16 2.52 -10.12
C ARG A 29 11.11 3.29 -9.30
N ALA A 30 10.56 4.36 -9.85
CA ALA A 30 9.50 5.14 -9.21
C ALA A 30 8.22 4.32 -9.02
N CYS A 31 7.79 3.60 -10.06
CA CYS A 31 6.66 2.68 -9.99
C CYS A 31 6.88 1.56 -8.96
N GLY A 32 8.08 0.99 -8.91
CA GLY A 32 8.45 -0.04 -7.93
C GLY A 32 8.44 0.47 -6.49
N HIS A 33 8.94 1.69 -6.25
CA HIS A 33 8.90 2.32 -4.93
C HIS A 33 7.47 2.55 -4.44
N ILE A 34 6.60 3.09 -5.30
CA ILE A 34 5.18 3.30 -5.00
C ILE A 34 4.49 1.94 -4.76
N GLY A 35 4.64 0.99 -5.69
CA GLY A 35 4.04 -0.34 -5.59
C GLY A 35 4.49 -1.11 -4.35
N GLY A 36 5.77 -1.02 -3.99
CA GLY A 36 6.32 -1.65 -2.79
C GLY A 36 5.74 -1.10 -1.49
N ARG A 37 5.57 0.23 -1.38
CA ARG A 37 4.91 0.86 -0.23
C ARG A 37 3.44 0.47 -0.11
N ILE A 38 2.73 0.41 -1.24
CA ILE A 38 1.34 -0.06 -1.31
C ILE A 38 1.24 -1.50 -0.81
N GLY A 39 2.04 -2.40 -1.39
CA GLY A 39 2.06 -3.81 -1.02
C GLY A 39 2.41 -4.03 0.46
N GLY A 40 3.42 -3.32 0.97
CA GLY A 40 3.81 -3.39 2.38
C GLY A 40 2.70 -2.95 3.34
N ARG A 41 1.92 -1.91 3.00
CA ARG A 41 0.76 -1.49 3.80
C ARG A 41 -0.33 -2.54 3.80
N MET A 42 -0.60 -3.17 2.65
CA MET A 42 -1.58 -4.25 2.55
C MET A 42 -1.18 -5.46 3.39
N VAL A 43 0.09 -5.89 3.33
CA VAL A 43 0.59 -7.02 4.14
C VAL A 43 0.44 -6.73 5.64
N LYS A 44 0.77 -5.51 6.10
CA LYS A 44 0.57 -5.14 7.51
C LYS A 44 -0.90 -5.23 7.95
N VAL A 45 -1.83 -4.80 7.10
CA VAL A 45 -3.27 -4.92 7.37
C VAL A 45 -3.69 -6.39 7.43
N MET A 46 -3.20 -7.24 6.51
CA MET A 46 -3.47 -8.68 6.52
C MET A 46 -2.96 -9.36 7.79
N LEU A 47 -1.74 -9.02 8.24
CA LEU A 47 -1.18 -9.55 9.48
C LEU A 47 -2.05 -9.18 10.68
N LYS A 48 -2.47 -7.91 10.78
CA LYS A 48 -3.36 -7.46 11.85
C LYS A 48 -4.67 -8.25 11.88
N TYR A 49 -5.29 -8.50 10.73
CA TYR A 49 -6.51 -9.31 10.66
C TYR A 49 -6.27 -10.78 11.05
N ALA A 50 -5.14 -11.35 10.66
CA ALA A 50 -4.78 -12.71 11.06
C ALA A 50 -4.57 -12.82 12.58
N GLU A 51 -3.88 -11.85 13.20
CA GLU A 51 -3.69 -11.77 14.65
C GLU A 51 -5.03 -11.65 15.39
N GLN A 52 -5.94 -10.80 14.89
CA GLN A 52 -7.29 -10.64 15.45
C GLN A 52 -8.11 -11.92 15.34
N ALA A 53 -8.12 -12.57 14.18
CA ALA A 53 -8.84 -13.83 13.97
C ALA A 53 -8.32 -14.95 14.88
N LEU A 54 -7.00 -15.02 15.13
CA LEU A 54 -6.42 -15.96 16.08
C LEU A 54 -6.81 -15.64 17.53
N ALA A 55 -6.83 -14.37 17.91
CA ALA A 55 -7.25 -13.94 19.25
C ALA A 55 -8.74 -14.25 19.50
N GLU A 56 -9.61 -14.01 18.51
CA GLU A 56 -11.04 -14.30 18.57
C GLU A 56 -11.34 -15.82 18.56
N GLY A 57 -10.63 -16.57 17.73
CA GLY A 57 -10.69 -18.04 17.73
C GLY A 57 -10.25 -18.65 19.06
N SER A 58 -9.24 -18.07 19.70
CA SER A 58 -8.81 -18.45 21.05
C SER A 58 -9.81 -18.05 22.15
N ALA A 59 -10.65 -17.03 21.93
CA ALA A 59 -11.66 -16.60 22.89
C ALA A 59 -12.90 -17.51 22.89
N THR A 60 -13.18 -18.19 21.79
CA THR A 60 -14.34 -19.09 21.64
C THR A 60 -14.13 -20.48 22.26
N LEU A 61 -12.88 -20.83 22.64
CA LEU A 61 -12.51 -22.12 23.23
C LEU A 61 -12.42 -22.10 24.78
N LYS A 62 -12.93 -21.05 25.44
CA LYS A 62 -13.04 -20.96 26.91
C LYS A 62 -14.48 -21.01 27.35
#